data_AF-A0A940JMD4-F1
#
_entry.id   AF-A0A940JMD4-F1
#
_cell.length_a   1.000
_cell.length_b   1.000
_cell.length_c   1.000
_cell.angle_alpha   90.00
_cell.angle_beta   90.00
_cell.angle_gamma   90.00
#
_symmetry.space_group_name_H-M   'P 1'
#
loop_
_entity.id
_entity.type
_entity.pdbx_description
1 polymer ?
#
loop_
_entity_poly.entity_id
_entity_poly.type
_entity_poly.pdbx_seq_one_letter_code
_entity_poly.pdbx_strand_id
1 'polypeptide(L)'
;MSDAFAQGTVHEAADDMRAAIAADPAVLALWQSLTPLGRNEFICWVEDAKQDKTREKRIRRTIEEMQEGKRRPCCWPGCVHRTDKAPSPSQQWAIIDRKRSKGDA
;
A
#
# COMPACT_ATOMS: atom_id res chain seq x y z
N MET A 1 9.70 -21.44 -6.61
CA MET A 1 10.32 -20.55 -7.62
C MET A 1 9.54 -19.26 -7.56
N SER A 2 10.00 -18.31 -6.76
CA SER A 2 9.30 -17.07 -6.49
C SER A 2 9.51 -16.14 -7.67
N ASP A 3 8.50 -16.01 -8.51
CA ASP A 3 8.45 -14.90 -9.47
C ASP A 3 8.55 -13.62 -8.63
N ALA A 4 9.62 -12.84 -8.83
CA ALA A 4 10.00 -11.77 -7.90
C ALA A 4 9.05 -10.58 -8.05
N PHE A 5 7.87 -10.69 -7.43
CA PHE A 5 6.89 -9.59 -7.35
C PHE A 5 7.57 -8.36 -6.75
N ALA A 6 7.54 -7.24 -7.49
CA ALA A 6 8.24 -6.03 -7.07
C ALA A 6 7.59 -5.47 -5.79
N GLN A 7 8.36 -5.43 -4.70
CA GLN A 7 7.89 -4.95 -3.40
C GLN A 7 8.06 -3.44 -3.22
N GLY A 8 7.48 -2.91 -2.14
CA GLY A 8 7.74 -1.54 -1.68
C GLY A 8 9.09 -1.39 -0.99
N THR A 9 9.39 -0.19 -0.51
CA THR A 9 10.64 0.13 0.21
C THR A 9 10.65 -0.38 1.65
N VAL A 10 9.50 -0.30 2.34
CA VAL A 10 9.34 -0.68 3.75
C VAL A 10 8.25 -1.73 3.92
N HIS A 11 7.28 -1.74 3.01
CA HIS A 11 6.16 -2.67 3.04
C HIS A 11 6.24 -3.70 1.92
N GLU A 12 5.86 -4.92 2.26
CA GLU A 12 5.65 -6.02 1.32
C GLU A 12 4.16 -6.24 1.10
N ALA A 13 3.76 -6.42 -0.17
CA ALA A 13 2.38 -6.69 -0.54
C ALA A 13 1.99 -8.10 -0.07
N ALA A 14 0.87 -8.29 0.62
CA ALA A 14 0.40 -9.62 0.99
C ALA A 14 -0.13 -10.42 -0.22
N ASP A 15 -0.37 -11.71 -0.01
CA ASP A 15 -0.75 -12.68 -1.06
C ASP A 15 -1.97 -12.26 -1.88
N ASP A 16 -3.00 -11.73 -1.25
CA ASP A 16 -4.24 -11.33 -1.92
C ASP A 16 -4.03 -10.18 -2.90
N MET A 17 -3.25 -9.18 -2.50
CA MET A 17 -2.86 -8.06 -3.36
C MET A 17 -1.94 -8.53 -4.49
N ARG A 18 -0.97 -9.42 -4.19
CA ARG A 18 -0.09 -10.01 -5.20
C ARG A 18 -0.88 -10.78 -6.25
N ALA A 19 -1.79 -11.65 -5.80
CA ALA A 19 -2.63 -12.45 -6.68
C ALA A 19 -3.54 -11.57 -7.56
N ALA A 20 -4.17 -10.54 -6.98
CA ALA A 20 -5.04 -9.64 -7.72
C ALA A 20 -4.29 -8.83 -8.80
N ILE A 21 -3.07 -8.35 -8.49
CA ILE A 21 -2.24 -7.61 -9.46
C ILE A 21 -1.67 -8.54 -10.53
N ALA A 22 -1.22 -9.75 -10.14
CA ALA A 22 -0.65 -10.72 -11.08
C ALA A 22 -1.69 -11.38 -12.00
N ALA A 23 -2.98 -11.30 -11.66
CA ALA A 23 -4.07 -11.85 -12.48
C ALA A 23 -4.25 -11.12 -13.82
N ASP A 24 -3.81 -9.86 -13.92
CA ASP A 24 -3.82 -9.09 -15.17
C ASP A 24 -2.39 -8.67 -15.54
N PRO A 25 -1.80 -9.24 -16.63
CA PRO A 25 -0.45 -8.89 -17.06
C PRO A 25 -0.22 -7.40 -17.34
N ALA A 26 -1.23 -6.67 -17.80
CA ALA A 26 -1.12 -5.24 -18.06
C ALA A 26 -0.99 -4.46 -16.74
N VAL A 27 -1.77 -4.85 -15.73
CA VAL A 27 -1.71 -4.27 -14.38
C VAL A 27 -0.39 -4.63 -13.70
N LEU A 28 0.10 -5.86 -13.87
CA LEU A 28 1.41 -6.28 -13.36
C LEU A 28 2.54 -5.45 -13.98
N ALA A 29 2.50 -5.19 -15.29
CA ALA A 29 3.48 -4.32 -15.94
C ALA A 29 3.41 -2.88 -15.41
N LEU A 30 2.20 -2.34 -15.18
CA LEU A 30 2.02 -1.03 -14.55
C LEU A 30 2.62 -1.01 -13.14
N TRP A 31 2.37 -2.04 -12.33
CA TRP A 31 2.92 -2.19 -10.99
C TRP A 31 4.46 -2.22 -10.99
N GLN A 32 5.06 -2.99 -11.90
CA GLN A 32 6.51 -3.08 -12.06
C GLN A 32 7.12 -1.73 -12.48
N SER A 33 6.40 -0.94 -13.29
CA SER A 33 6.83 0.40 -13.72
C SER A 33 6.74 1.48 -12.62
N LEU A 34 6.05 1.21 -11.50
CA LEU A 34 6.04 2.14 -10.37
C LEU A 34 7.44 2.25 -9.74
N THR A 35 7.71 3.39 -9.12
CA THR A 35 8.90 3.49 -8.26
C THR A 35 8.72 2.61 -7.01
N PRO A 36 9.80 2.16 -6.35
CA PRO A 36 9.70 1.44 -5.08
C PRO A 36 8.84 2.19 -4.05
N LEU A 37 8.94 3.53 -4.01
CA LEU A 37 8.11 4.37 -3.15
C LEU A 37 6.62 4.34 -3.58
N GLY A 38 6.32 4.41 -4.88
CA GLY A 38 4.94 4.33 -5.38
C GLY A 38 4.27 3.01 -4.99
N ARG A 39 4.99 1.88 -5.11
CA ARG A 39 4.53 0.58 -4.61
C ARG A 39 4.31 0.61 -3.11
N ASN A 40 5.27 1.14 -2.35
CA ASN A 40 5.17 1.27 -0.90
C ASN A 40 3.91 2.01 -0.44
N GLU A 41 3.50 3.07 -1.17
CA GLU A 41 2.27 3.80 -0.86
C GLU A 41 1.01 2.94 -1.02
N PHE A 42 0.88 2.25 -2.15
CA PHE A 42 -0.27 1.38 -2.38
C PHE A 42 -0.33 0.24 -1.37
N ILE A 43 0.82 -0.39 -1.06
CA ILE A 43 0.88 -1.46 -0.06
C ILE A 43 0.47 -0.91 1.30
N CYS A 44 1.08 0.17 1.78
CA CYS A 44 0.75 0.75 3.08
C CYS A 44 -0.74 1.11 3.18
N TRP A 45 -1.31 1.64 2.09
CA TRP A 45 -2.71 2.00 2.06
C TRP A 45 -3.63 0.77 2.10
N VAL A 46 -3.32 -0.30 1.38
CA VAL A 46 -4.11 -1.55 1.46
C VAL A 46 -3.98 -2.18 2.85
N GLU A 47 -2.77 -2.26 3.40
CA GLU A 47 -2.49 -2.86 4.72
C GLU A 47 -3.07 -2.07 5.91
N ASP A 48 -3.35 -0.79 5.73
CA ASP A 48 -4.00 0.03 6.76
C ASP A 48 -5.49 -0.34 6.96
N ALA A 49 -6.10 -1.09 6.02
CA ALA A 49 -7.48 -1.53 6.17
C ALA A 49 -7.62 -2.59 7.28
N LYS A 50 -8.34 -2.26 8.35
CA LYS A 50 -8.65 -3.18 9.47
C LYS A 50 -9.76 -4.19 9.17
N GLN A 51 -10.54 -3.98 8.10
CA GLN A 51 -11.67 -4.83 7.72
C GLN A 51 -11.45 -5.39 6.32
N ASP A 52 -11.70 -6.69 6.14
CA ASP A 52 -11.47 -7.41 4.87
C ASP A 52 -12.22 -6.77 3.70
N LYS A 53 -13.50 -6.41 3.89
CA LYS A 53 -14.29 -5.71 2.88
C LYS A 53 -13.65 -4.39 2.42
N THR A 54 -13.00 -3.67 3.33
CA THR A 54 -12.29 -2.43 3.00
C THR A 54 -10.99 -2.74 2.26
N ARG A 55 -10.29 -3.79 2.67
CA ARG A 55 -9.07 -4.28 2.02
C ARG A 55 -9.32 -4.67 0.57
N GLU A 56 -10.32 -5.52 0.31
CA GLU A 56 -10.75 -5.92 -1.04
C GLU A 56 -11.06 -4.69 -1.92
N LYS A 57 -11.81 -3.73 -1.37
CA LYS A 57 -12.12 -2.48 -2.08
C LYS A 57 -10.87 -1.67 -2.40
N ARG A 58 -9.91 -1.57 -1.48
CA ARG A 58 -8.63 -0.85 -1.71
C ARG A 58 -7.76 -1.57 -2.74
N ILE A 59 -7.75 -2.91 -2.76
CA ILE A 59 -7.05 -3.71 -3.79
C ILE A 59 -7.64 -3.41 -5.18
N ARG A 60 -8.97 -3.52 -5.32
CA ARG A 60 -9.64 -3.21 -6.60
C ARG A 60 -9.35 -1.79 -7.07
N ARG A 61 -9.45 -0.82 -6.15
CA ARG A 61 -9.16 0.58 -6.46
C ARG A 61 -7.69 0.82 -6.81
N THR A 62 -6.76 0.07 -6.24
CA THR A 62 -5.33 0.14 -6.62
C THR A 62 -5.15 -0.22 -8.09
N ILE A 63 -5.84 -1.25 -8.57
CA ILE A 63 -5.85 -1.65 -9.98
C ILE A 63 -6.44 -0.55 -10.86
N GLU A 64 -7.64 -0.07 -10.52
CA GLU A 64 -8.33 1.02 -11.24
C GLU A 64 -7.44 2.27 -11.34
N GLU A 65 -6.84 2.70 -10.23
CA GLU A 65 -6.00 3.90 -10.20
C GLU A 65 -4.71 3.75 -11.01
N MET A 66 -4.09 2.56 -11.02
CA MET A 66 -2.94 2.30 -11.89
C MET A 66 -3.32 2.35 -13.37
N GLN A 67 -4.47 1.79 -13.74
CA GLN A 67 -4.98 1.85 -15.11
C GLN A 67 -5.30 3.29 -15.54
N GLU A 68 -5.75 4.14 -14.62
CA GLU A 68 -5.91 5.58 -14.80
C GLU A 68 -4.56 6.36 -14.83
N GLY A 69 -3.43 5.67 -14.70
CA GLY A 69 -2.09 6.28 -14.75
C GLY A 69 -1.63 6.90 -13.42
N LYS A 70 -2.36 6.72 -12.33
CA LYS A 70 -1.95 7.22 -11.01
C LYS A 70 -0.79 6.39 -10.48
N ARG A 71 0.21 7.09 -9.94
CA ARG A 71 1.44 6.47 -9.38
C ARG A 71 1.41 6.34 -7.86
N ARG A 72 0.33 6.79 -7.22
CA ARG A 72 0.07 6.74 -5.77
C ARG A 72 -1.43 6.69 -5.50
N PRO A 73 -1.87 6.18 -4.33
CA PRO A 73 -3.29 6.16 -3.99
C PRO A 73 -3.88 7.57 -3.96
N CYS A 74 -5.07 7.75 -4.54
CA CYS A 74 -5.77 9.03 -4.48
C CYS A 74 -6.39 9.27 -3.08
N CYS A 75 -6.39 10.51 -2.62
CA CYS A 75 -6.83 10.90 -1.27
C CYS A 75 -6.10 10.20 -0.12
N TRP A 76 -4.86 9.74 -0.35
CA TRP A 76 -3.97 9.17 0.67
C TRP A 76 -2.92 10.20 1.09
N PRO A 77 -2.81 10.53 2.40
CA PRO A 77 -1.86 11.53 2.90
C PRO A 77 -0.40 11.09 2.79
N GLY A 78 -0.15 9.79 2.58
CA GLY A 78 1.19 9.20 2.47
C GLY A 78 1.47 8.18 3.57
N CYS A 79 2.39 7.26 3.28
CA CYS A 79 2.90 6.30 4.23
C CYS A 79 3.59 7.01 5.41
N VAL A 80 3.28 6.59 6.64
CA VAL A 80 3.90 7.14 7.85
C VAL A 80 5.40 6.85 7.96
N HIS A 81 5.90 5.88 7.19
CA HIS A 81 7.32 5.51 7.13
C HIS A 81 8.11 6.33 6.10
N ARG A 82 7.49 7.34 5.47
CA ARG A 82 8.18 8.30 4.64
C ARG A 82 9.21 9.07 5.46
N THR A 83 10.42 9.20 4.93
CA THR A 83 11.50 10.01 5.51
C THR A 83 11.64 11.38 4.83
N ASP A 84 11.01 11.57 3.66
CA ASP A 84 11.04 12.82 2.90
C ASP A 84 10.10 13.91 3.46
N LYS A 85 9.12 13.53 4.30
CA LYS A 85 8.14 14.44 4.89
C LYS A 85 7.82 14.05 6.33
N ALA A 86 7.69 15.07 7.19
CA ALA A 86 7.17 14.88 8.54
C ALA A 86 5.71 14.38 8.48
N PRO A 87 5.32 13.38 9.31
CA PRO A 87 3.94 12.95 9.41
C PRO A 87 3.02 14.09 9.85
N SER A 88 1.82 14.17 9.28
CA SER A 88 0.81 15.13 9.72
C SER A 88 0.37 14.88 11.17
N PRO A 89 -0.22 15.87 11.88
CA PRO A 89 -0.70 15.69 13.26
C PRO A 89 -1.64 14.48 13.43
N SER A 90 -2.51 14.25 12.45
CA SER A 90 -3.42 13.09 12.44
C SER A 90 -2.68 11.75 12.32
N GLN A 91 -1.62 11.69 11.51
CA GLN A 91 -0.78 10.51 11.35
C GLN A 91 0.06 10.26 12.61
N GLN A 92 0.58 11.32 13.24
CA GLN A 92 1.32 11.21 14.51
C GLN A 92 0.45 10.59 15.60
N TRP A 93 -0.82 11.03 15.71
CA TRP A 93 -1.76 10.46 16.67
C TRP A 93 -2.05 8.97 16.41
N ALA A 94 -2.28 8.59 15.15
CA ALA A 94 -2.50 7.20 14.76
C ALA A 94 -1.30 6.29 15.07
N ILE A 95 -0.07 6.79 14.90
CA ILE A 95 1.16 6.05 15.25
C ILE A 95 1.22 5.80 16.77
N ILE A 96 0.86 6.79 17.59
CA ILE A 96 0.84 6.66 19.05
C ILE A 96 -0.20 5.63 19.48
N ASP A 97 -1.42 5.68 18.96
CA ASP A 97 -2.48 4.71 19.26
C ASP A 97 -2.09 3.28 18.85
N ARG A 98 -1.47 3.13 17.67
CA ARG A 98 -0.93 1.84 17.21
C ARG A 98 0.20 1.31 18.09
N LYS A 99 1.05 2.19 18.64
CA LYS A 99 2.07 1.78 19.62
C LYS A 99 1.45 1.31 20.94
N ARG A 100 0.40 1.98 21.42
CA ARG A 100 -0.31 1.59 22.66
C ARG A 100 -0.97 0.21 22.51
N SER A 101 -1.64 -0.05 21.39
CA SER A 101 -2.23 -1.36 21.11
C SER A 101 -1.23 -2.52 20.95
N LYS A 102 0.04 -2.23 20.65
CA LYS A 102 1.12 -3.24 20.61
C LYS A 102 1.93 -3.33 21.92
N GLY A 103 1.65 -2.46 22.90
CA GLY A 103 2.51 -2.23 24.07
C GLY A 103 2.01 -2.79 25.41
N ASP A 104 0.86 -3.46 25.45
CA ASP A 104 0.28 -3.99 26.69
C ASP A 104 0.02 -5.52 26.61
N ALA A 105 0.97 -6.26 26.04
CA ALA A 105 1.02 -7.73 26.07
C ALA A 105 2.39 -8.22 26.51
#